data_AF-A0A7J8RN45-F1
#
_entry.id   AF-A0A7J8RN45-F1
#
_cell.length_a   1.000
_cell.length_b   1.000
_cell.length_c   1.000
_cell.angle_alpha   90.00
_cell.angle_beta   90.00
_cell.angle_gamma   90.00
#
_symmetry.space_group_name_H-M   'P 1'
#
loop_
_entity.id
_entity.type
_entity.pdbx_description
1 polymer ?
#
loop_
_entity_poly.entity_id
_entity_poly.type
_entity_poly.pdbx_seq_one_letter_code
_entity_poly.pdbx_strand_id
1 'polypeptide(L)'
;MEVKLWNDKREREMYENFAELYAIIKATEKLEKAYVRDIISSSEYETECQKLIAHFKTLASTLKDTVPSIERFADTYKMDCPAAINRLVTSGVPATVEHRAAAAASATTSAAIVAECVQNFITAMDSLKLNMVAVDQVYPLLSDLSASLNKLGILPPDFEGKIKMREWISRLAKMGAADELTEQQARQLHFDLESSYNSFMAALPNAEKTAGWSPLSMLITSSKVVDTGADFFYNRLLRSKDVEGDLVQVTVLTGAGYSSRFGI
;
A
#
# COMPACT_ATOMS: atom_id res chain seq x y z
N MET A 1 -32.64 45.42 -27.95
CA MET A 1 -33.34 45.00 -26.72
C MET A 1 -32.34 44.17 -25.94
N GLU A 2 -31.88 44.64 -24.79
CA GLU A 2 -30.98 43.87 -23.95
C GLU A 2 -31.78 42.81 -23.18
N VAL A 3 -31.32 41.57 -23.22
CA VAL A 3 -31.96 40.45 -22.53
C VAL A 3 -31.32 40.33 -21.15
N LYS A 4 -32.14 40.33 -20.09
CA LYS A 4 -31.67 40.13 -18.71
C LYS A 4 -31.54 38.64 -18.41
N LEU A 5 -30.48 38.29 -17.67
CA LEU A 5 -30.21 36.90 -17.28
C LEU A 5 -31.14 36.41 -16.15
N TRP A 6 -31.64 37.32 -15.30
CA TRP A 6 -32.57 37.00 -14.22
C TRP A 6 -33.61 38.11 -14.05
N ASN A 7 -34.75 37.75 -13.47
CA ASN A 7 -35.87 38.65 -13.19
C ASN A 7 -36.14 38.81 -11.68
N ASP A 8 -35.64 37.90 -10.84
CA ASP A 8 -35.76 37.97 -9.38
C ASP A 8 -34.47 37.59 -8.64
N LYS A 9 -34.47 37.78 -7.30
CA LYS A 9 -33.31 37.50 -6.44
C LYS A 9 -32.95 36.01 -6.38
N ARG A 10 -33.94 35.13 -6.41
CA ARG A 10 -33.75 33.68 -6.29
C ARG A 10 -33.11 33.11 -7.56
N GLU A 11 -33.58 33.57 -8.72
CA GLU A 11 -33.02 33.22 -10.03
C GLU A 11 -31.58 33.74 -10.15
N ARG A 12 -31.29 34.94 -9.64
CA ARG A 12 -29.92 35.46 -9.57
C ARG A 12 -29.00 34.56 -8.73
N GLU A 13 -29.41 34.20 -7.52
CA GLU A 13 -28.62 33.32 -6.64
C GLU A 13 -28.39 31.94 -7.30
N MET A 14 -29.37 31.40 -8.02
CA MET A 14 -29.22 30.16 -8.79
C MET A 14 -28.14 30.29 -9.87
N TYR A 15 -28.16 31.37 -10.66
CA TYR A 15 -27.14 31.61 -11.70
C TYR A 15 -25.75 31.89 -11.12
N GLU A 16 -25.65 32.53 -9.95
CA GLU A 16 -24.37 32.70 -9.23
C GLU A 16 -23.79 31.34 -8.83
N ASN A 17 -24.62 30.42 -8.33
CA ASN A 17 -24.18 29.07 -8.01
C ASN A 17 -23.77 28.25 -9.26
N PHE A 18 -24.46 28.42 -10.39
CA PHE A 18 -24.07 27.80 -11.65
C PHE A 18 -22.75 28.36 -12.18
N ALA A 19 -22.53 29.67 -12.04
CA ALA A 19 -21.27 30.30 -12.42
C ALA A 19 -20.11 29.76 -11.57
N GLU A 20 -20.30 29.59 -10.27
CA GLU A 20 -19.30 28.99 -9.38
C GLU A 20 -18.99 27.53 -9.76
N LEU A 21 -20.03 26.72 -10.02
CA LEU A 21 -19.87 25.34 -10.46
C LEU A 21 -19.09 25.26 -11.78
N TYR A 22 -19.43 26.13 -12.74
CA TYR A 22 -18.73 26.23 -14.01
C TYR A 22 -17.25 26.63 -13.81
N ALA A 23 -17.00 27.61 -12.94
CA ALA A 23 -15.66 28.10 -12.65
C ALA A 23 -14.78 27.01 -12.03
N ILE A 24 -15.30 26.26 -11.05
CA ILE A 24 -14.58 25.16 -10.41
C ILE A 24 -14.20 24.09 -11.44
N ILE A 25 -15.14 23.63 -12.27
CA ILE A 25 -14.88 22.61 -13.29
C ILE A 25 -13.80 23.10 -14.28
N LYS A 26 -13.88 24.35 -14.76
CA LYS A 26 -12.87 24.91 -15.65
C LYS A 26 -11.51 25.07 -14.97
N ALA A 27 -11.47 25.49 -13.71
CA ALA A 27 -10.25 25.60 -12.94
C ALA A 27 -9.58 24.24 -12.76
N THR A 28 -10.33 23.20 -12.40
CA THR A 28 -9.82 21.83 -12.28
C THR A 28 -9.27 21.33 -13.62
N GLU A 29 -9.95 21.59 -14.73
CA GLU A 29 -9.48 21.17 -16.07
C GLU A 29 -8.12 21.81 -16.41
N LYS A 30 -7.94 23.08 -16.07
CA LYS A 30 -6.67 23.78 -16.27
C LYS A 30 -5.58 23.26 -15.34
N LEU A 31 -5.93 22.98 -14.08
CA LEU A 31 -5.01 22.43 -13.09
C LEU A 31 -4.49 21.04 -13.52
N GLU A 32 -5.39 20.15 -13.93
CA GLU A 32 -5.02 18.81 -14.45
C GLU A 32 -4.10 18.92 -15.67
N LYS A 33 -4.43 19.79 -16.63
CA LYS A 33 -3.60 20.01 -17.83
C LYS A 33 -2.23 20.61 -17.50
N ALA A 34 -2.15 21.49 -16.50
CA ALA A 34 -0.88 22.06 -16.05
C ALA A 34 0.01 21.01 -15.39
N TYR A 35 -0.57 20.14 -14.57
CA TYR A 35 0.13 19.03 -13.94
C TYR A 35 0.66 18.01 -14.96
N VAL A 36 -0.18 17.59 -15.92
CA VAL A 36 0.22 16.66 -17.00
C VAL A 36 1.35 17.23 -17.87
N ARG A 37 1.43 18.55 -18.00
CA ARG A 37 2.49 19.25 -18.72
C ARG A 37 3.73 19.56 -17.87
N ASP A 38 3.78 19.05 -16.64
CA ASP A 38 4.86 19.25 -15.67
C ASP A 38 5.15 20.74 -15.38
N ILE A 39 4.11 21.58 -15.43
CA ILE A 39 4.22 23.03 -15.18
C ILE A 39 4.20 23.32 -13.67
N ILE A 40 3.57 22.46 -12.88
CA ILE A 40 3.41 22.59 -11.43
C ILE A 40 3.90 21.33 -10.73
N SER A 41 4.45 21.49 -9.52
CA SER A 41 4.94 20.34 -8.75
C SER A 41 3.77 19.49 -8.23
N SER A 42 4.05 18.20 -7.94
CA SER A 42 3.06 17.29 -7.36
C SER A 42 2.49 17.80 -6.02
N SER A 43 3.30 18.46 -5.20
CA SER A 43 2.85 18.97 -3.89
C SER A 43 1.86 20.13 -4.02
N GLU A 44 2.12 21.04 -4.96
CA GLU A 44 1.23 22.18 -5.24
C GLU A 44 -0.05 21.71 -5.91
N TYR A 45 0.07 20.80 -6.89
CA TYR A 45 -1.08 20.15 -7.54
C TYR A 45 -1.99 19.47 -6.52
N GLU A 46 -1.44 18.62 -5.64
CA GLU A 46 -2.23 17.91 -4.62
C GLU A 46 -3.02 18.87 -3.74
N THR A 47 -2.35 19.95 -3.27
CA THR A 47 -2.95 20.94 -2.37
C THR A 47 -4.10 21.69 -3.04
N GLU A 48 -3.89 22.21 -4.25
CA GLU A 48 -4.91 22.99 -4.95
C GLU A 48 -6.04 22.11 -5.50
N CYS A 49 -5.73 20.90 -5.96
CA CYS A 49 -6.73 19.93 -6.43
C CYS A 49 -7.66 19.53 -5.29
N GLN A 50 -7.12 19.29 -4.10
CA GLN A 50 -7.92 18.94 -2.92
C GLN A 50 -8.89 20.06 -2.52
N LYS A 51 -8.47 21.33 -2.59
CA LYS A 51 -9.34 22.48 -2.34
C LYS A 51 -10.49 22.55 -3.35
N LEU A 52 -10.18 22.42 -4.64
CA LEU A 52 -11.19 22.44 -5.71
C LEU A 52 -12.19 21.29 -5.56
N ILE A 53 -11.73 20.08 -5.22
CA ILE A 53 -12.60 18.93 -4.94
C ILE A 53 -13.52 19.21 -3.74
N ALA A 54 -12.99 19.78 -2.65
CA ALA A 54 -13.79 20.08 -1.46
C ALA A 54 -14.87 21.13 -1.75
N HIS A 55 -14.52 22.18 -2.50
CA HIS A 55 -15.45 23.22 -2.94
C HIS A 55 -16.52 22.64 -3.86
N PHE A 56 -16.13 21.84 -4.85
CA PHE A 56 -17.03 21.15 -5.75
C PHE A 56 -18.03 20.27 -5.00
N LYS A 57 -17.57 19.42 -4.06
CA LYS A 57 -18.46 18.52 -3.31
C LYS A 57 -19.50 19.30 -2.49
N THR A 58 -19.07 20.40 -1.86
CA THR A 58 -19.96 21.28 -1.08
C THR A 58 -21.03 21.91 -1.97
N LEU A 59 -20.62 22.47 -3.10
CA LEU A 59 -21.53 23.13 -4.04
C LEU A 59 -22.45 22.14 -4.75
N ALA A 60 -21.93 21.01 -5.22
CA ALA A 60 -22.71 19.96 -5.89
C ALA A 60 -23.76 19.35 -4.94
N SER A 61 -23.44 19.18 -3.65
CA SER A 61 -24.40 18.76 -2.64
C SER A 61 -25.54 19.77 -2.47
N THR A 62 -25.23 21.06 -2.51
CA THR A 62 -26.22 22.15 -2.37
C THR A 62 -27.11 22.24 -3.61
N LEU A 63 -26.57 21.94 -4.79
CA LEU A 63 -27.27 22.04 -6.07
C LEU A 63 -27.94 20.74 -6.52
N LYS A 64 -27.91 19.68 -5.72
CA LYS A 64 -28.34 18.33 -6.14
C LYS A 64 -29.75 18.27 -6.73
N ASP A 65 -30.69 19.05 -6.18
CA ASP A 65 -32.08 19.10 -6.65
C ASP A 65 -32.24 19.86 -7.97
N THR A 66 -31.36 20.82 -8.24
CA THR A 66 -31.39 21.69 -9.43
C THR A 66 -30.50 21.15 -10.55
N VAL A 67 -29.38 20.53 -10.19
CA VAL A 67 -28.36 19.96 -11.09
C VAL A 67 -28.09 18.52 -10.65
N PRO A 68 -28.95 17.56 -11.03
CA PRO A 68 -28.83 16.17 -10.60
C PRO A 68 -27.68 15.42 -11.28
N SER A 69 -27.15 15.93 -12.40
CA SER A 69 -26.00 15.36 -13.10
C SER A 69 -25.07 16.48 -13.58
N ILE A 70 -23.82 16.37 -13.17
CA ILE A 70 -22.75 17.32 -13.49
C ILE A 70 -22.31 17.14 -14.95
N GLU A 71 -22.40 15.92 -15.48
CA GLU A 71 -22.18 15.62 -16.89
C GLU A 71 -23.20 16.34 -17.77
N ARG A 72 -24.49 16.28 -17.41
CA ARG A 72 -25.54 17.01 -18.12
C ARG A 72 -25.34 18.52 -18.03
N PHE A 73 -24.87 19.03 -16.90
CA PHE A 73 -24.51 20.44 -16.75
C PHE A 73 -23.37 20.81 -17.71
N ALA A 74 -22.30 20.01 -17.73
CA ALA A 74 -21.18 20.21 -18.64
C ALA A 74 -21.62 20.21 -20.11
N ASP A 75 -22.48 19.27 -20.52
CA ASP A 75 -23.03 19.22 -21.88
C ASP A 75 -23.89 20.45 -22.21
N THR A 76 -24.77 20.84 -21.28
CA THR A 76 -25.66 22.01 -21.42
C THR A 76 -24.88 23.29 -21.66
N TYR A 77 -23.78 23.48 -20.91
CA TYR A 77 -22.89 24.63 -21.03
C TYR A 77 -21.71 24.40 -21.99
N LYS A 78 -21.73 23.31 -22.77
CA LYS A 78 -20.72 22.95 -23.79
C LYS A 78 -19.28 22.96 -23.25
N MET A 79 -19.10 22.38 -22.07
CA MET A 79 -17.82 22.34 -21.37
C MET A 79 -16.97 21.16 -21.85
N ASP A 80 -15.92 21.44 -22.62
CA ASP A 80 -14.86 20.46 -22.90
C ASP A 80 -13.90 20.36 -21.71
N CYS A 81 -14.27 19.53 -20.73
CA CYS A 81 -13.52 19.34 -19.47
C CYS A 81 -13.44 17.87 -19.01
N PRO A 82 -12.96 16.94 -19.86
CA PRO A 82 -12.95 15.51 -19.54
C PRO A 82 -12.05 15.16 -18.34
N ALA A 83 -10.93 15.87 -18.14
CA ALA A 83 -10.03 15.61 -17.02
C ALA A 83 -10.65 16.06 -15.69
N ALA A 84 -11.32 17.23 -15.68
CA ALA A 84 -12.05 17.71 -14.52
C ALA A 84 -13.20 16.79 -14.13
N ILE A 85 -13.99 16.30 -15.09
CA ILE A 85 -15.10 15.39 -14.80
C ILE A 85 -14.59 14.10 -14.17
N ASN A 86 -13.54 13.49 -14.73
CA ASN A 86 -12.92 12.31 -14.14
C ASN A 86 -12.43 12.58 -12.71
N ARG A 87 -11.76 13.72 -12.47
CA ARG A 87 -11.24 14.07 -11.15
C ARG A 87 -12.34 14.35 -10.12
N LEU A 88 -13.33 15.16 -10.48
CA LEU A 88 -14.33 15.68 -9.55
C LEU A 88 -15.46 14.67 -9.28
N VAL A 89 -15.90 13.95 -10.31
CA VAL A 89 -17.06 13.06 -10.23
C VAL A 89 -16.66 11.61 -10.00
N THR A 90 -15.65 11.11 -10.73
CA THR A 90 -15.25 9.69 -10.69
C THR A 90 -14.28 9.39 -9.53
N SER A 91 -13.11 10.04 -9.53
CA SER A 91 -12.05 9.73 -8.55
C SER A 91 -12.27 10.41 -7.20
N GLY A 92 -12.62 11.70 -7.20
CA GLY A 92 -12.87 12.48 -5.98
C GLY A 92 -11.65 12.71 -5.07
N VAL A 93 -10.44 12.42 -5.56
CA VAL A 93 -9.12 12.63 -4.94
C VAL A 93 -8.10 13.00 -6.03
N PRO A 94 -6.96 13.68 -5.76
CA PRO A 94 -5.93 13.98 -6.76
C PRO A 94 -5.29 12.72 -7.39
N ALA A 95 -4.77 12.83 -8.62
CA ALA A 95 -4.24 11.69 -9.39
C ALA A 95 -3.11 10.96 -8.67
N THR A 96 -2.21 11.74 -8.08
CA THR A 96 -1.01 11.27 -7.38
C THR A 96 -1.36 10.48 -6.12
N VAL A 97 -2.45 10.86 -5.43
CA VAL A 97 -2.95 10.14 -4.25
C VAL A 97 -3.55 8.81 -4.66
N GLU A 98 -4.33 8.78 -5.73
CA GLU A 98 -4.90 7.57 -6.31
C GLU A 98 -3.81 6.56 -6.72
N HIS A 99 -2.80 7.01 -7.45
CA HIS A 99 -1.66 6.16 -7.84
C HIS A 99 -0.82 5.70 -6.64
N ARG A 100 -0.60 6.56 -5.65
CA ARG A 100 0.14 6.20 -4.43
C ARG A 100 -0.61 5.14 -3.63
N ALA A 101 -1.93 5.26 -3.50
CA ALA A 101 -2.76 4.27 -2.83
C ALA A 101 -2.73 2.92 -3.56
N ALA A 102 -2.81 2.92 -4.89
CA ALA A 102 -2.70 1.70 -5.69
C ALA A 102 -1.32 1.01 -5.56
N ALA A 103 -0.24 1.80 -5.56
CA ALA A 103 1.10 1.31 -5.34
C ALA A 103 1.29 0.75 -3.91
N ALA A 104 0.77 1.45 -2.89
CA ALA A 104 0.80 0.99 -1.51
C ALA A 104 0.01 -0.31 -1.32
N ALA A 105 -1.19 -0.42 -1.88
CA ALA A 105 -2.00 -1.64 -1.83
C ALA A 105 -1.29 -2.84 -2.50
N SER A 106 -0.62 -2.59 -3.63
CA SER A 106 0.19 -3.61 -4.32
C SER A 106 1.39 -4.04 -3.47
N ALA A 107 2.07 -3.10 -2.80
CA ALA A 107 3.16 -3.39 -1.88
C ALA A 107 2.69 -4.19 -0.66
N THR A 108 1.59 -3.80 -0.02
CA THR A 108 1.00 -4.54 1.12
C THR A 108 0.61 -5.96 0.72
N THR A 109 -0.01 -6.13 -0.45
CA THR A 109 -0.38 -7.45 -0.99
C THR A 109 0.87 -8.32 -1.20
N SER A 110 1.94 -7.75 -1.78
CA SER A 110 3.20 -8.47 -1.96
C SER A 110 3.84 -8.89 -0.64
N ALA A 111 3.85 -8.02 0.39
CA ALA A 111 4.38 -8.33 1.71
C ALA A 111 3.59 -9.45 2.42
N ALA A 112 2.26 -9.43 2.32
CA ALA A 112 1.42 -10.49 2.88
C ALA A 112 1.71 -11.85 2.24
N ILE A 113 1.85 -11.90 0.90
CA ILE A 113 2.17 -13.15 0.19
C ILE A 113 3.60 -13.62 0.52
N VAL A 114 4.56 -12.70 0.69
CA VAL A 114 5.92 -13.05 1.17
C VAL A 114 5.85 -13.71 2.54
N ALA A 115 5.11 -13.12 3.49
CA ALA A 115 4.96 -13.68 4.84
C ALA A 115 4.29 -15.06 4.81
N GLU A 116 3.25 -15.24 3.97
CA GLU A 116 2.61 -16.55 3.74
C GLU A 116 3.62 -17.59 3.24
N CYS A 117 4.47 -17.25 2.26
CA CYS A 117 5.50 -18.16 1.76
C CYS A 117 6.52 -18.53 2.85
N VAL A 118 7.02 -17.55 3.61
CA VAL A 118 7.96 -17.77 4.70
C VAL A 118 7.36 -18.69 5.76
N GLN A 119 6.10 -18.45 6.15
CA GLN A 119 5.38 -19.30 7.08
C GLN A 119 5.25 -20.73 6.56
N ASN A 120 4.84 -20.92 5.31
CA ASN A 120 4.67 -22.24 4.71
C ASN A 120 6.00 -23.00 4.60
N PHE A 121 7.11 -22.30 4.29
CA PHE A 121 8.45 -22.89 4.32
C PHE A 121 8.82 -23.39 5.72
N ILE A 122 8.66 -22.53 6.74
CA ILE A 122 8.98 -22.89 8.13
C ILE A 122 8.12 -24.07 8.59
N THR A 123 6.81 -24.01 8.37
CA THR A 123 5.89 -25.09 8.75
C THR A 123 6.23 -26.41 8.06
N ALA A 124 6.53 -26.39 6.76
CA ALA A 124 6.95 -27.59 6.03
C ALA A 124 8.27 -28.16 6.58
N MET A 125 9.28 -27.33 6.81
CA MET A 125 10.57 -27.77 7.37
C MET A 125 10.42 -28.32 8.80
N ASP A 126 9.64 -27.66 9.65
CA ASP A 126 9.46 -28.05 11.04
C ASP A 126 8.65 -29.35 11.17
N SER A 127 7.67 -29.58 10.29
CA SER A 127 6.93 -30.86 10.24
C SER A 127 7.87 -32.06 10.07
N LEU A 128 8.87 -31.94 9.18
CA LEU A 128 9.86 -33.00 8.94
C LEU A 128 10.79 -33.17 10.14
N LYS A 129 11.16 -32.08 10.84
CA LYS A 129 11.96 -32.15 12.08
C LYS A 129 11.18 -32.81 13.23
N LEU A 130 9.85 -32.67 13.24
CA LEU A 130 8.96 -33.34 14.18
C LEU A 130 8.64 -34.78 13.78
N ASN A 131 9.30 -35.31 12.74
CA ASN A 131 9.10 -36.66 12.21
C ASN A 131 7.66 -36.91 11.70
N MET A 132 6.97 -35.86 11.24
CA MET A 132 5.70 -35.97 10.52
C MET A 132 6.00 -36.30 9.05
N VAL A 133 6.13 -37.59 8.74
CA VAL A 133 6.62 -38.08 7.43
C VAL A 133 5.55 -38.81 6.61
N ALA A 134 4.34 -38.95 7.13
CA ALA A 134 3.21 -39.53 6.40
C ALA A 134 2.78 -38.60 5.25
N VAL A 135 2.36 -39.18 4.13
CA VAL A 135 1.98 -38.44 2.92
C VAL A 135 0.83 -37.47 3.21
N ASP A 136 -0.19 -37.87 3.97
CA ASP A 136 -1.32 -37.02 4.34
C ASP A 136 -0.96 -35.83 5.23
N GLN A 137 0.18 -35.89 5.92
CA GLN A 137 0.72 -34.79 6.73
C GLN A 137 1.61 -33.86 5.89
N VAL A 138 2.46 -34.41 5.03
CA VAL A 138 3.45 -33.64 4.27
C VAL A 138 2.84 -33.01 3.01
N TYR A 139 1.98 -33.75 2.31
CA TYR A 139 1.40 -33.32 1.03
C TYR A 139 0.65 -31.98 1.12
N PRO A 140 -0.26 -31.76 2.10
CA PRO A 140 -0.96 -30.49 2.21
C PRO A 140 0.00 -29.31 2.42
N LEU A 141 1.02 -29.49 3.26
CA LEU A 141 2.01 -28.44 3.54
C LEU A 141 2.80 -28.04 2.29
N LEU A 142 3.22 -29.00 1.47
CA LEU A 142 3.90 -28.72 0.21
C LEU A 142 2.96 -28.10 -0.82
N SER A 143 1.69 -28.52 -0.84
CA SER A 143 0.67 -27.93 -1.71
C SER A 143 0.44 -26.46 -1.37
N ASP A 144 0.27 -26.13 -0.09
CA ASP A 144 0.09 -24.75 0.38
C ASP A 144 1.31 -23.88 0.08
N LEU A 145 2.52 -24.40 0.31
CA LEU A 145 3.77 -23.75 -0.07
C LEU A 145 3.87 -23.51 -1.58
N SER A 146 3.52 -24.51 -2.40
CA SER A 146 3.53 -24.38 -3.86
C SER A 146 2.52 -23.32 -4.32
N ALA A 147 1.32 -23.32 -3.73
CA ALA A 147 0.29 -22.34 -4.03
C ALA A 147 0.74 -20.92 -3.66
N SER A 148 1.31 -20.72 -2.47
CA SER A 148 1.80 -19.40 -2.03
C SER A 148 2.94 -18.90 -2.93
N LEU A 149 3.89 -19.76 -3.31
CA LEU A 149 4.97 -19.42 -4.25
C LEU A 149 4.44 -18.99 -5.62
N ASN A 150 3.34 -19.58 -6.09
CA ASN A 150 2.72 -19.25 -7.38
C ASN A 150 1.95 -17.93 -7.36
N LYS A 151 1.48 -17.47 -6.19
CA LYS A 151 0.86 -16.13 -6.04
C LYS A 151 1.89 -15.00 -6.19
N LEU A 152 3.16 -15.29 -5.96
CA LEU A 152 4.21 -14.28 -5.86
C LEU A 152 4.81 -13.99 -7.24
N GLY A 153 4.27 -12.96 -7.91
CA GLY A 153 4.61 -12.60 -9.29
C GLY A 153 6.03 -12.09 -9.52
N ILE A 154 6.77 -11.75 -8.45
CA ILE A 154 8.19 -11.36 -8.55
C ILE A 154 9.13 -12.56 -8.76
N LEU A 155 8.68 -13.78 -8.46
CA LEU A 155 9.48 -14.99 -8.72
C LEU A 155 9.36 -15.42 -10.18
N PRO A 156 10.49 -15.72 -10.85
CA PRO A 156 10.48 -16.33 -12.17
C PRO A 156 9.60 -17.60 -12.25
N PRO A 157 9.04 -17.91 -13.42
CA PRO A 157 8.24 -19.12 -13.61
C PRO A 157 9.05 -20.42 -13.43
N ASP A 158 10.36 -20.35 -13.65
CA ASP A 158 11.36 -21.41 -13.51
C ASP A 158 12.13 -21.34 -12.17
N PHE A 159 11.62 -20.57 -11.20
CA PHE A 159 12.22 -20.49 -9.87
C PHE A 159 12.38 -21.88 -9.23
N GLU A 160 13.59 -22.18 -8.74
CA GLU A 160 13.99 -23.49 -8.20
C GLU A 160 12.96 -24.07 -7.23
N GLY A 161 12.48 -23.26 -6.27
CA GLY A 161 11.50 -23.70 -5.28
C GLY A 161 10.16 -24.14 -5.90
N LYS A 162 9.69 -23.46 -6.96
CA LYS A 162 8.45 -23.86 -7.66
C LYS A 162 8.62 -25.22 -8.34
N ILE A 163 9.80 -25.46 -8.95
CA ILE A 163 10.11 -26.72 -9.61
C ILE A 163 10.18 -27.85 -8.59
N LYS A 164 10.97 -27.69 -7.52
CA LYS A 164 11.15 -28.70 -6.48
C LYS A 164 9.84 -29.05 -5.77
N MET A 165 9.01 -28.06 -5.41
CA MET A 165 7.72 -28.35 -4.76
C MET A 165 6.81 -29.18 -5.67
N ARG A 166 6.77 -28.86 -6.97
CA ARG A 166 5.98 -29.64 -7.95
C ARG A 166 6.50 -31.06 -8.11
N GLU A 167 7.82 -31.26 -8.13
CA GLU A 167 8.43 -32.59 -8.20
C GLU A 167 8.08 -33.44 -6.97
N TRP A 168 8.19 -32.87 -5.77
CA TRP A 168 7.83 -33.54 -4.53
C TRP A 168 6.33 -33.85 -4.43
N ILE A 169 5.45 -32.90 -4.79
CA ILE A 169 4.00 -33.12 -4.85
C ILE A 169 3.66 -34.24 -5.84
N SER A 170 4.28 -34.25 -7.03
CA SER A 170 4.07 -35.30 -8.05
C SER A 170 4.52 -36.68 -7.57
N ARG A 171 5.58 -36.73 -6.74
CA ARG A 171 6.05 -37.97 -6.11
C ARG A 171 5.08 -38.46 -5.05
N LEU A 172 4.69 -37.58 -4.11
CA LEU A 172 3.77 -37.91 -3.02
C LEU A 172 2.37 -38.30 -3.53
N ALA A 173 1.90 -37.70 -4.62
CA ALA A 173 0.61 -38.04 -5.25
C ALA A 173 0.55 -39.49 -5.78
N LYS A 174 1.70 -40.17 -5.93
CA LYS A 174 1.78 -41.58 -6.35
C LYS A 174 1.80 -42.56 -5.17
N MET A 175 1.83 -42.05 -3.95
CA MET A 175 1.84 -42.82 -2.70
C MET A 175 0.45 -42.79 -2.07
N GLY A 176 0.14 -43.80 -1.26
CA GLY A 176 -1.07 -43.80 -0.43
C GLY A 176 -0.97 -42.77 0.70
N ALA A 177 -2.11 -42.29 1.18
CA ALA A 177 -2.17 -41.28 2.24
C ALA A 177 -1.42 -41.68 3.52
N ALA A 178 -1.46 -42.97 3.88
CA ALA A 178 -0.80 -43.54 5.05
C ALA A 178 0.64 -43.98 4.79
N ASP A 179 1.13 -43.90 3.54
CA ASP A 179 2.52 -44.23 3.25
C ASP A 179 3.43 -43.17 3.85
N GLU A 180 4.61 -43.58 4.31
CA GLU A 180 5.59 -42.69 4.90
C GLU A 180 6.78 -42.46 3.96
N LEU A 181 7.32 -41.24 3.99
CA LEU A 181 8.61 -40.94 3.38
C LEU A 181 9.71 -41.75 4.06
N THR A 182 10.61 -42.34 3.28
CA THR A 182 11.80 -42.96 3.85
C THR A 182 12.70 -41.91 4.49
N GLU A 183 13.54 -42.30 5.44
CA GLU A 183 14.48 -41.36 6.11
C GLU A 183 15.33 -40.58 5.09
N GLN A 184 15.80 -41.25 4.04
CA GLN A 184 16.55 -40.61 2.95
C GLN A 184 15.70 -39.60 2.17
N GLN A 185 14.43 -39.92 1.91
CA GLN A 185 13.52 -39.00 1.22
C GLN A 185 13.19 -37.79 2.08
N ALA A 186 12.91 -37.98 3.38
CA ALA A 186 12.63 -36.89 4.30
C ALA A 186 13.83 -35.94 4.44
N ARG A 187 15.05 -36.48 4.55
CA ARG A 187 16.28 -35.66 4.55
C ARG A 187 16.49 -34.90 3.25
N GLN A 188 16.24 -35.53 2.10
CA GLN A 188 16.35 -34.88 0.79
C GLN A 188 15.30 -33.76 0.63
N LEU A 189 14.05 -34.01 1.04
CA LEU A 189 12.99 -33.01 1.01
C LEU A 189 13.33 -31.81 1.91
N HIS A 190 13.84 -32.06 3.12
CA HIS A 190 14.29 -30.98 4.01
C HIS A 190 15.39 -30.14 3.38
N PHE A 191 16.41 -30.78 2.77
CA PHE A 191 17.47 -30.07 2.07
C PHE A 191 16.92 -29.23 0.90
N ASP A 192 16.00 -29.79 0.12
CA ASP A 192 15.37 -29.09 -0.99
C ASP A 192 14.54 -27.90 -0.55
N LEU A 193 13.82 -28.02 0.58
CA LEU A 193 13.10 -26.92 1.22
C LEU A 193 14.05 -25.81 1.68
N GLU A 194 15.15 -26.16 2.34
CA GLU A 194 16.15 -25.20 2.84
C GLU A 194 16.84 -24.47 1.68
N SER A 195 17.26 -25.19 0.64
CA SER A 195 17.83 -24.59 -0.59
C SER A 195 16.83 -23.65 -1.26
N SER A 196 15.58 -24.10 -1.42
CA SER A 196 14.50 -23.30 -2.02
C SER A 196 14.19 -22.04 -1.21
N TYR A 197 14.22 -22.13 0.12
CA TYR A 197 14.03 -21.00 1.02
C TYR A 197 15.17 -19.98 0.90
N ASN A 198 16.42 -20.44 0.86
CA ASN A 198 17.57 -19.55 0.68
C ASN A 198 17.54 -18.83 -0.68
N SER A 199 17.24 -19.58 -1.75
CA SER A 199 17.01 -19.01 -3.09
C SER A 199 15.84 -18.03 -3.09
N PHE A 200 14.78 -18.29 -2.32
CA PHE A 200 13.62 -17.41 -2.18
C PHE A 200 14.00 -16.11 -1.49
N MET A 201 14.68 -16.18 -0.34
CA MET A 201 15.14 -14.99 0.40
C MET A 201 16.11 -14.14 -0.42
N ALA A 202 16.97 -14.75 -1.24
CA ALA A 202 17.87 -14.05 -2.15
C ALA A 202 17.16 -13.40 -3.35
N ALA A 203 16.00 -13.95 -3.76
CA ALA A 203 15.19 -13.41 -4.86
C ALA A 203 14.29 -12.25 -4.42
N LEU A 204 14.03 -12.10 -3.12
CA LEU A 204 13.33 -10.94 -2.60
C LEU A 204 14.20 -9.68 -2.76
N PRO A 205 13.61 -8.51 -3.05
CA PRO A 205 14.37 -7.27 -3.10
C PRO A 205 15.07 -7.07 -1.75
N ASN A 206 16.41 -7.14 -1.73
CA ASN A 206 17.20 -6.94 -0.53
C ASN A 206 16.73 -5.69 0.22
N ALA A 207 16.07 -5.86 1.38
CA ALA A 207 15.88 -4.80 2.36
C ALA A 207 17.24 -4.25 2.87
N GLU A 208 18.34 -4.96 2.59
CA GLU A 208 19.70 -4.64 3.04
C GLU A 208 20.34 -3.41 2.36
N LYS A 209 19.79 -2.86 1.26
CA LYS A 209 20.38 -1.66 0.65
C LYS A 209 19.79 -0.34 1.13
N THR A 210 18.72 -0.32 1.92
CA THR A 210 18.08 0.95 2.35
C THR A 210 18.12 1.25 3.83
N ALA A 211 18.38 0.28 4.71
CA ALA A 211 18.69 0.54 6.12
C ALA A 211 19.24 -0.74 6.74
N GLY A 212 20.32 -0.66 7.52
CA GLY A 212 20.98 -1.81 8.15
C GLY A 212 20.16 -2.50 9.24
N TRP A 213 18.99 -3.03 8.89
CA TRP A 213 18.07 -3.74 9.80
C TRP A 213 17.76 -5.11 9.21
N SER A 214 17.83 -6.15 10.04
CA SER A 214 17.61 -7.53 9.63
C SER A 214 16.12 -7.81 9.34
N PRO A 215 15.78 -8.75 8.43
CA PRO A 215 14.39 -9.09 8.09
C PRO A 215 13.51 -9.50 9.28
N LEU A 216 14.10 -10.14 10.30
CA LEU A 216 13.40 -10.53 11.54
C LEU A 216 12.91 -9.32 12.35
N SER A 217 13.61 -8.18 12.28
CA SER A 217 13.19 -6.95 12.96
C SER A 217 11.97 -6.28 12.29
N MET A 218 11.78 -6.51 10.98
CA MET A 218 10.69 -5.92 10.20
C MET A 218 9.35 -6.63 10.45
N LEU A 219 9.37 -7.95 10.64
CA LEU A 219 8.19 -8.75 11.02
C LEU A 219 7.66 -8.38 12.41
N ILE A 220 8.54 -8.13 13.38
CA ILE A 220 8.17 -7.67 14.72
C ILE A 220 7.55 -6.27 14.66
N THR A 221 8.01 -5.42 13.74
CA THR A 221 7.49 -4.06 13.57
C THR A 221 6.08 -4.07 12.97
N SER A 222 5.80 -4.94 11.99
CA SER A 222 4.46 -5.04 11.38
C SER A 222 3.40 -5.60 12.34
N SER A 223 3.79 -6.47 13.28
CA SER A 223 2.85 -7.01 14.29
C SER A 223 2.42 -5.96 15.33
N LYS A 224 3.20 -4.88 15.53
CA LYS A 224 2.85 -3.78 16.46
C LYS A 224 2.01 -2.66 15.84
N VAL A 225 1.80 -2.65 14.52
CA VAL A 225 1.04 -1.57 13.85
C VAL A 225 -0.48 -1.81 13.88
N VAL A 226 -0.94 -2.98 14.34
CA VAL A 226 -2.37 -3.30 14.37
C VAL A 226 -3.05 -2.96 15.70
N ASP A 227 -2.31 -2.69 16.78
CA ASP A 227 -2.91 -2.33 18.06
C ASP A 227 -2.31 -1.06 18.66
N THR A 228 -3.10 0.01 18.57
CA THR A 228 -3.30 1.13 19.52
C THR A 228 -3.27 2.49 18.83
N GLY A 229 -4.43 3.15 18.84
CA GLY A 229 -4.51 4.59 18.65
C GLY A 229 -3.83 5.29 19.82
N ALA A 230 -2.58 5.73 19.62
CA ALA A 230 -1.95 6.84 20.32
C ALA A 230 -0.57 7.12 19.69
N ASP A 231 -0.31 8.39 19.45
CA ASP A 231 1.02 9.02 19.44
C ASP A 231 1.95 8.84 18.23
N PHE A 232 1.68 9.71 17.25
CA PHE A 232 2.67 10.51 16.51
C PHE A 232 3.80 11.03 17.43
N PHE A 233 4.90 10.31 17.65
CA PHE A 233 6.13 10.97 18.14
C PHE A 233 7.49 10.32 17.79
N TYR A 234 7.54 9.19 17.07
CA TYR A 234 8.81 8.45 16.93
C TYR A 234 9.52 8.54 15.56
N ASN A 235 9.39 9.63 14.81
CA ASN A 235 10.02 9.75 13.48
C ASN A 235 10.73 11.09 13.20
N ARG A 236 11.47 11.63 14.18
CA ARG A 236 12.33 12.82 13.95
C ARG A 236 13.75 12.69 14.50
N LEU A 237 14.35 11.50 14.49
CA LEU A 237 15.69 11.29 15.06
C LEU A 237 16.69 10.51 14.22
N LEU A 238 16.52 10.44 12.89
CA LEU A 238 17.57 9.94 11.99
C LEU A 238 17.63 10.73 10.68
N ARG A 239 18.19 11.96 10.74
CA ARG A 239 18.73 12.64 9.56
C ARG A 239 19.83 13.63 9.92
N SER A 240 21.05 13.12 10.07
CA SER A 240 22.31 13.80 9.76
C SER A 240 23.41 12.79 10.03
N LYS A 241 23.97 12.23 8.95
CA LYS A 241 25.37 11.83 8.96
C LYS A 241 26.11 13.08 8.52
N ASP A 242 26.70 13.79 9.46
CA ASP A 242 27.79 14.71 9.15
C ASP A 242 29.07 14.23 9.80
N VAL A 243 30.13 14.53 9.06
CA VAL A 243 31.51 14.09 9.17
C VAL A 243 32.17 14.75 10.38
N GLU A 244 33.23 14.10 10.88
CA GLU A 244 34.14 14.53 11.95
C GLU A 244 33.65 14.34 13.40
N GLY A 245 34.55 13.75 14.18
CA GLY A 245 34.30 13.34 15.55
C GLY A 245 34.17 14.53 16.49
N ASP A 246 33.12 14.52 17.29
CA ASP A 246 33.14 14.97 18.68
C ASP A 246 31.91 14.42 19.42
N LEU A 247 32.12 14.02 20.67
CA LEU A 247 31.11 13.49 21.59
C LEU A 247 30.16 14.61 22.01
N VAL A 248 28.92 14.61 21.49
CA VAL A 248 27.86 15.48 22.02
C VAL A 248 26.96 14.67 22.96
N GLN A 249 27.13 14.90 24.26
CA GLN A 249 26.19 14.47 25.30
C GLN A 249 24.81 15.07 25.05
N VAL A 250 23.79 14.22 24.91
CA VAL A 250 22.39 14.66 24.87
C VAL A 250 21.78 14.51 26.27
N THR A 251 21.67 15.63 26.97
CA THR A 251 20.91 15.74 28.23
C THR A 251 19.42 15.63 27.93
N VAL A 252 18.77 14.60 28.47
CA VAL A 252 17.31 14.42 28.42
C VAL A 252 16.69 15.29 29.51
N LEU A 253 15.92 16.32 29.13
CA LEU A 253 15.02 17.03 30.03
C LEU A 253 13.66 16.32 30.03
N THR A 254 13.42 15.44 31.01
CA THR A 254 12.09 14.94 31.33
C THR A 254 11.40 15.88 32.31
N GLY A 255 10.29 16.49 31.89
CA GLY A 255 9.42 17.27 32.75
C GLY A 255 8.27 16.42 33.29
N ALA A 256 8.37 15.98 34.55
CA ALA A 256 7.23 15.69 35.40
C ALA A 256 7.60 16.10 36.82
N GLY A 257 6.92 17.10 37.36
CA GLY A 257 7.23 17.70 38.65
C GLY A 257 7.03 16.73 39.81
N TYR A 258 8.07 16.54 40.60
CA TYR A 258 7.96 16.31 42.04
C TYR A 258 8.94 17.25 42.75
N SER A 259 8.35 18.14 43.54
CA SER A 259 9.04 18.86 44.61
C SER A 259 9.59 17.85 45.60
N SER A 260 10.90 17.88 45.84
CA SER A 260 11.53 17.50 47.11
C SER A 260 12.94 18.09 47.14
N ARG A 261 13.16 19.03 48.07
CA ARG A 261 14.49 19.51 48.49
C ARG A 261 15.21 18.41 49.30
N PHE A 262 16.49 18.69 49.58
CA PHE A 262 17.48 18.01 50.44
C PHE A 262 18.48 17.13 49.66
N GLY A 263 19.80 17.27 49.81
CA GLY A 263 20.62 18.17 50.63
C GLY A 263 22.11 17.78 50.52
N ILE A 264 22.95 18.82 50.64
CA ILE A 264 24.42 18.89 50.83
C ILE A 264 25.31 18.21 49.78
#